data_AF-A0A3S0CZQ6-F1
#
_entry.id   AF-A0A3S0CZQ6-F1
#
_cell.length_a   1.000
_cell.length_b   1.000
_cell.length_c   1.000
_cell.angle_alpha   90.00
_cell.angle_beta   90.00
_cell.angle_gamma   90.00
#
_symmetry.space_group_name_H-M   'P 1'
#
loop_
_entity.id
_entity.type
_entity.pdbx_description
1 polymer ?
#
loop_
_entity_poly.entity_id
_entity_poly.type
_entity_poly.pdbx_seq_one_letter_code
_entity_poly.pdbx_strand_id
1 'polypeptide(L)' 'ACGDNVAMESFFALVQKNVLDRRSWASRRELSAAITHWIKRTYHRKRRQRALGK' A
#
# COMPACT_ATOMS: atom_id res chain seq x y z
N ALA A 1 -15.95 -17.26 7.10
CA ALA A 1 -14.83 -16.59 6.40
C ALA A 1 -14.64 -15.21 7.03
N CYS A 2 -13.71 -15.07 7.98
CA CYS A 2 -13.51 -13.83 8.76
C CYS A 2 -12.01 -13.55 8.99
N GLY A 3 -11.15 -13.97 8.05
CA GLY A 3 -9.71 -13.74 8.11
C GLY A 3 -9.22 -12.65 7.15
N ASP A 4 -9.99 -12.40 6.08
CA ASP A 4 -9.53 -11.56 4.97
C ASP A 4 -9.84 -10.07 5.18
N ASN A 5 -10.87 -9.76 6.00
CA ASN A 5 -11.33 -8.39 6.21
C ASN A 5 -10.28 -7.55 6.96
N VAL A 6 -9.68 -8.07 8.03
CA VAL A 6 -8.67 -7.35 8.81
C VAL A 6 -7.39 -7.09 8.01
N ALA A 7 -7.00 -8.04 7.16
CA ALA A 7 -5.83 -7.90 6.29
C ALA A 7 -6.09 -6.88 5.17
N MET A 8 -7.29 -6.86 4.60
CA MET A 8 -7.71 -5.85 3.62
C MET A 8 -7.79 -4.45 4.22
N GLU A 9 -8.44 -4.29 5.38
CA GLU A 9 -8.54 -3.00 6.08
C GLU A 9 -7.14 -2.43 6.41
N SER A 10 -6.25 -3.27 6.93
CA SER A 10 -4.86 -2.89 7.21
C SER A 10 -4.08 -2.48 5.95
N PHE A 11 -4.36 -3.11 4.82
CA PHE A 11 -3.74 -2.77 3.54
C PHE A 11 -4.21 -1.39 3.04
N PHE A 12 -5.52 -1.12 3.06
CA PHE A 12 -6.07 0.16 2.63
C PHE A 12 -5.59 1.33 3.51
N ALA A 13 -5.55 1.15 4.84
CA ALA A 13 -4.99 2.15 5.75
C ALA A 13 -3.51 2.46 5.44
N LEU A 14 -2.72 1.45 5.04
CA LEU A 14 -1.32 1.61 4.68
C LEU A 14 -1.16 2.38 3.37
N VAL A 15 -1.99 2.10 2.36
CA VAL A 15 -2.01 2.85 1.10
C VAL A 15 -2.43 4.29 1.34
N GLN A 16 -3.46 4.52 2.16
CA GLN A 16 -3.95 5.86 2.47
C GLN A 16 -2.86 6.72 3.10
N LYS A 17 -2.24 6.24 4.19
CA LYS A 17 -1.16 6.98 4.88
C LYS A 17 0.07 7.25 4.02
N ASN A 18 0.39 6.37 3.06
CA ASN A 18 1.64 6.45 2.30
C ASN A 18 1.49 7.02 0.89
N VAL A 19 0.28 7.04 0.32
CA VAL A 19 0.03 7.50 -1.05
C VAL A 19 -0.97 8.66 -1.06
N LEU A 20 -2.09 8.53 -0.37
CA LEU A 20 -3.14 9.56 -0.35
C LEU A 20 -2.74 10.76 0.53
N ASP A 21 -2.23 10.51 1.74
CA ASP A 21 -1.92 11.58 2.70
C ASP A 21 -0.62 12.35 2.37
N ARG A 22 0.16 11.88 1.40
CA ARG A 22 1.47 12.47 1.05
C ARG A 22 1.39 13.62 0.04
N ARG A 23 0.36 13.66 -0.81
CA ARG A 23 0.21 14.66 -1.87
C ARG A 23 -1.21 14.64 -2.44
N SER A 24 -1.76 15.80 -2.83
CA SER A 24 -3.00 15.89 -3.60
C SER A 24 -2.77 15.43 -5.05
N TRP A 25 -3.58 14.48 -5.51
CA TRP A 25 -3.52 13.95 -6.88
C TRP A 25 -4.51 14.71 -7.78
N ALA A 26 -4.03 15.28 -8.88
CA ALA A 26 -4.87 16.04 -9.81
C ALA A 26 -5.76 15.11 -10.66
N SER A 27 -5.33 13.86 -10.86
CA SER A 27 -6.07 12.87 -11.64
C SER A 27 -6.07 11.49 -11.01
N ARG A 28 -7.15 10.74 -11.26
CA ARG A 28 -7.27 9.33 -10.84
C ARG A 28 -6.24 8.41 -11.51
N ARG A 29 -5.77 8.77 -12.71
CA ARG A 29 -4.69 8.06 -13.42
C ARG A 29 -3.36 8.17 -12.69
N GLU A 30 -2.99 9.37 -12.24
CA GLU A 30 -1.78 9.57 -11.45
C GLU A 30 -1.88 8.85 -10.11
N LEU A 31 -3.05 8.90 -9.46
CA LEU A 31 -3.28 8.14 -8.23
C LEU A 31 -3.08 6.63 -8.45
N SER A 32 -3.65 6.05 -9.51
CA SER A 32 -3.49 4.61 -9.82
C SER A 32 -2.03 4.23 -10.11
N ALA A 33 -1.33 5.08 -10.86
CA ALA A 33 0.11 4.91 -11.13
C ALA A 33 0.93 4.98 -9.83
N ALA A 34 0.61 5.91 -8.94
CA ALA A 34 1.29 6.08 -7.66
C ALA A 34 1.05 4.93 -6.69
N ILE A 35 -0.19 4.45 -6.59
CA ILE A 35 -0.53 3.25 -5.80
C ILE A 35 0.27 2.06 -6.32
N THR A 36 0.24 1.79 -7.62
CA THR A 36 0.97 0.66 -8.23
C THR A 36 2.47 0.78 -8.02
N HIS A 37 3.04 1.98 -8.19
CA HIS A 37 4.45 2.24 -7.96
C HIS A 37 4.85 2.03 -6.50
N TRP A 38 4.04 2.53 -5.56
CA TRP A 38 4.30 2.36 -4.13
C TRP A 38 4.20 0.90 -3.70
N ILE A 39 3.23 0.14 -4.23
CA ILE A 39 3.10 -1.30 -3.99
C ILE A 39 4.38 -2.03 -4.43
N LYS A 40 4.82 -1.79 -5.67
CA LYS A 40 6.04 -2.37 -6.24
C LYS A 40 7.30 -2.01 -5.46
N ARG A 41 7.50 -0.73 -5.16
CA ARG A 41 8.74 -0.21 -4.58
C ARG A 41 8.85 -0.39 -3.07
N THR A 42 7.74 -0.21 -2.36
CA THR A 42 7.73 -0.06 -0.90
C THR A 42 7.03 -1.22 -0.21
N TYR A 43 5.82 -1.58 -0.66
CA TYR A 43 5.04 -2.63 -0.01
C TYR A 43 5.70 -4.00 -0.15
N HIS A 44 6.07 -4.41 -1.37
CA HIS A 44 6.76 -5.69 -1.59
C HIS A 44 8.15 -5.72 -0.94
N ARG A 45 8.91 -4.61 -0.98
CA ARG A 45 10.21 -4.52 -0.31
C ARG A 45 10.08 -4.69 1.21
N LYS A 46 9.15 -3.97 1.85
CA LYS A 46 8.91 -4.04 3.30
C LYS A 46 8.39 -5.42 3.71
N ARG A 47 7.57 -6.07 2.88
CA ARG A 47 7.09 -7.44 3.12
C ARG A 47 8.22 -8.46 3.02
N ARG A 48 9.09 -8.35 2.01
CA ARG A 48 10.27 -9.21 1.87
C ARG A 48 11.22 -9.07 3.06
N GLN A 49 11.43 -7.85 3.57
CA GLN A 49 12.24 -7.61 4.77
C GLN A 49 11.63 -8.26 6.03
N ARG A 50 10.31 -8.18 6.23
CA ARG A 50 9.65 -8.89 7.35
C ARG A 50 9.76 -10.41 7.25
N ALA A 51 9.81 -10.95 6.03
CA ALA A 51 9.95 -12.39 5.81
C ALA A 51 11.38 -12.91 6.06
N LEU A 52 12.38 -12.02 6.08
CA LEU A 52 13.79 -12.34 6.35
C LEU A 52 14.18 -12.18 7.83
N GLY A 53 13.19 -11.89 8.68
CA GLY A 53 13.34 -11.83 10.13
C GLY A 53 13.00 -13.16 10.80
N LYS A 54 13.70 -14.23 10.40
CA LYS A 54 14.01 -15.40 11.23
C LYS A 54 15.24 -16.09 10.66
#